data_AF-S3H7K8-F1
#
_entry.id   AF-S3H7K8-F1
#
_cell.length_a   1.000
_cell.length_b   1.000
_cell.length_c   1.000
_cell.angle_alpha   90.00
_cell.angle_beta   90.00
_cell.angle_gamma   90.00
#
_symmetry.space_group_name_H-M   'P 1'
#
loop_
_entity.id
_entity.type
_entity.pdbx_description
1 polymer ?
#
loop_
_entity_poly.entity_id
_entity_poly.type
_entity_poly.pdbx_seq_one_letter_code
_entity_poly.pdbx_strand_id
1 'polypeptide(L)'
;MREADDEAIRRSSVYIDTPEALHEAGDLVQPIKSGIFSANSVRATLGELCRTERPVRVSNTEITLYKAVGTALADLVAATMVYEASM
;
A
#
# COMPACT_ATOMS: atom_id res chain seq x y z
N MET A 1 13.03 8.11 -5.71
CA MET A 1 13.64 6.76 -5.68
C MET A 1 12.54 5.72 -5.90
N ARG A 2 12.84 4.59 -6.54
CA ARG A 2 11.95 3.41 -6.61
C ARG A 2 12.79 2.16 -6.36
N GLU A 3 12.18 1.12 -5.81
CA GLU A 3 12.79 -0.18 -5.48
C GLU A 3 12.16 -1.32 -6.29
N ALA A 4 10.90 -1.16 -6.73
CA ALA A 4 10.19 -2.05 -7.64
C ALA A 4 10.13 -1.45 -9.06
N ASP A 5 10.26 -2.31 -10.07
CA ASP A 5 10.18 -1.91 -11.47
C ASP A 5 8.73 -1.88 -11.99
N ASP A 6 8.57 -1.40 -13.23
CA ASP A 6 7.25 -1.26 -13.85
C ASP A 6 6.55 -2.62 -14.04
N GLU A 7 7.32 -3.69 -14.26
CA GLU A 7 6.78 -5.03 -14.46
C GLU A 7 6.21 -5.61 -13.17
N ALA A 8 6.86 -5.36 -12.03
CA ALA A 8 6.33 -5.72 -10.71
C ALA A 8 4.99 -5.03 -10.45
N ILE A 9 4.87 -3.73 -10.74
CA ILE A 9 3.60 -2.99 -10.59
C ILE A 9 2.54 -3.56 -11.54
N ARG A 10 2.86 -3.67 -12.83
CA ARG A 10 1.92 -4.11 -13.89
C ARG A 10 1.34 -5.50 -13.64
N ARG A 11 2.12 -6.42 -13.09
CA ARG A 11 1.69 -7.80 -12.81
C ARG A 11 0.95 -7.97 -11.49
N SER A 12 0.95 -6.96 -10.64
CA SER A 12 0.46 -7.06 -9.28
C SER A 12 -0.92 -6.45 -9.09
N SER A 13 -1.65 -7.01 -8.15
CA SER A 13 -2.79 -6.38 -7.51
C SER A 13 -2.27 -5.40 -6.46
N VAL A 14 -2.36 -4.11 -6.75
CA VAL A 14 -1.76 -3.05 -5.93
C VAL A 14 -2.70 -2.60 -4.82
N TYR A 15 -2.17 -2.57 -3.61
CA TYR A 15 -2.78 -2.05 -2.39
C TYR A 15 -1.84 -1.02 -1.77
N ILE A 16 -2.38 -0.02 -1.07
CA ILE A 16 -1.58 1.06 -0.47
C ILE A 16 -1.89 1.23 1.01
N ASP A 17 -0.97 1.82 1.79
CA ASP A 17 -1.26 2.21 3.17
C ASP A 17 -2.27 3.36 3.22
N THR A 18 -1.95 4.44 2.50
CA THR A 18 -2.64 5.72 2.48
C THR A 18 -2.63 6.30 1.06
N PRO A 19 -3.58 7.17 0.70
CA PRO A 19 -3.61 7.83 -0.61
C PRO A 19 -2.32 8.60 -0.96
N GLU A 20 -1.55 9.02 0.04
CA GLU A 20 -0.26 9.71 -0.09
C GLU A 20 0.77 8.85 -0.85
N ALA A 21 0.66 7.52 -0.82
CA ALA A 21 1.51 6.62 -1.60
C ALA A 21 1.48 6.92 -3.11
N LEU A 22 0.36 7.44 -3.64
CA LEU A 22 0.25 7.82 -5.06
C LEU A 22 1.07 9.07 -5.43
N HIS A 23 1.56 9.81 -4.43
CA HIS A 23 2.29 11.06 -4.60
C HIS A 23 3.75 10.94 -4.15
N GLU A 24 4.03 10.09 -3.17
CA GLU A 24 5.35 9.97 -2.54
C GLU A 24 6.11 8.70 -2.96
N ALA A 25 5.40 7.59 -3.22
CA ALA A 25 6.05 6.35 -3.60
C ALA A 25 6.51 6.41 -5.05
N GLY A 26 7.82 6.52 -5.27
CA GLY A 26 8.37 6.50 -6.63
C GLY A 26 8.05 5.21 -7.40
N ASP A 27 7.79 4.10 -6.70
CA ASP A 27 7.28 2.84 -7.25
C ASP A 27 5.90 2.98 -7.91
N LEU A 28 5.08 3.95 -7.51
CA LEU A 28 3.74 4.19 -8.08
C LEU A 28 3.74 5.46 -8.96
N VAL A 29 4.36 6.54 -8.48
CA VAL A 29 4.38 7.85 -9.16
C VAL A 29 4.97 7.75 -10.57
N GLN A 30 6.07 6.99 -10.74
CA GLN A 30 6.75 6.85 -12.03
C GLN A 30 5.95 6.02 -13.06
N PRO A 31 5.44 4.81 -12.73
CA PRO A 31 4.59 4.05 -13.64
C PRO A 31 3.26 4.75 -13.94
N ILE A 32 2.72 5.55 -13.02
CA ILE A 32 1.55 6.39 -13.30
C ILE A 32 1.87 7.47 -14.33
N LYS A 33 2.97 8.22 -14.12
CA LYS A 33 3.39 9.27 -15.07
C LYS A 33 3.73 8.73 -16.45
N SER A 34 4.24 7.50 -16.54
CA SER A 34 4.54 6.84 -17.82
C SER A 34 3.33 6.13 -18.45
N GLY A 35 2.16 6.14 -17.80
CA GLY A 35 0.94 5.51 -18.31
C GLY A 35 0.89 3.99 -18.17
N ILE A 36 1.84 3.37 -17.48
CA ILE A 36 1.91 1.92 -17.24
C ILE A 36 0.90 1.47 -16.18
N PHE A 37 0.62 2.33 -15.20
CA PHE A 37 -0.32 2.07 -14.12
C PHE A 37 -1.31 3.24 -13.98
N SER A 38 -2.55 2.97 -13.59
CA SER A 38 -3.52 4.01 -13.28
C SER A 38 -3.71 4.10 -11.77
N ALA A 39 -3.77 5.32 -11.22
CA ALA A 39 -4.12 5.51 -9.81
C ALA A 39 -5.45 4.85 -9.44
N ASN A 40 -6.40 4.80 -10.38
CA ASN A 40 -7.70 4.13 -10.20
C ASN A 40 -7.60 2.59 -10.20
N SER A 41 -6.44 2.02 -10.53
CA SER A 41 -6.19 0.58 -10.47
C SER A 41 -5.73 0.11 -9.09
N VAL A 42 -5.51 1.01 -8.13
CA VAL A 42 -5.32 0.64 -6.72
C VAL A 42 -6.62 0.00 -6.21
N ARG A 43 -6.49 -1.19 -5.62
CA ARG A 43 -7.64 -2.00 -5.24
C ARG A 43 -8.24 -1.62 -3.89
N ALA A 44 -7.40 -1.24 -2.93
CA ALA A 44 -7.81 -0.79 -1.60
C ALA A 44 -6.63 -0.17 -0.83
N THR A 45 -6.97 0.67 0.13
CA THR A 45 -6.10 1.14 1.22
C THR A 45 -6.01 0.11 2.35
N LEU A 46 -5.00 0.21 3.23
CA LEU A 46 -4.89 -0.65 4.41
C LEU A 46 -6.16 -0.56 5.29
N GLY A 47 -6.70 0.64 5.45
CA GLY A 47 -7.94 0.84 6.22
C GLY A 47 -9.15 0.13 5.63
N GLU A 48 -9.28 0.05 4.31
CA GLU A 48 -10.34 -0.71 3.64
C GLU A 48 -10.09 -2.22 3.75
N LEU A 49 -8.82 -2.65 3.61
CA LEU A 49 -8.44 -4.05 3.79
C LEU A 49 -8.79 -4.57 5.19
N CYS A 50 -8.47 -3.80 6.24
CA CYS A 50 -8.79 -4.18 7.62
C CYS A 50 -10.30 -4.28 7.91
N ARG A 51 -11.15 -3.59 7.12
CA ARG A 51 -12.61 -3.64 7.26
C ARG A 51 -13.26 -4.72 6.39
N THR A 52 -12.49 -5.37 5.53
CA THR A 52 -13.01 -6.38 4.61
C THR A 52 -13.15 -7.72 5.34
N GLU A 53 -14.33 -8.32 5.30
CA GLU A 53 -14.60 -9.63 5.96
C GLU A 53 -14.16 -10.84 5.13
N ARG A 54 -13.66 -10.62 3.91
CA ARG A 54 -13.29 -11.65 2.94
C ARG A 54 -11.84 -11.47 2.46
N PRO A 55 -11.13 -12.56 2.12
CA PRO A 55 -9.81 -12.44 1.51
C PRO A 55 -9.85 -11.61 0.22
N VAL A 56 -8.94 -10.65 0.09
CA VAL A 56 -8.80 -9.84 -1.13
C VAL A 56 -7.91 -10.49 -2.18
N ARG A 57 -7.08 -11.45 -1.78
CA ARG A 57 -6.33 -12.30 -2.70
C ARG A 57 -7.25 -13.39 -3.23
N VAL A 58 -7.36 -13.47 -4.55
CA VAL A 58 -8.36 -14.29 -5.24
C VAL A 58 -7.80 -15.59 -5.83
N SER A 59 -6.48 -15.74 -5.92
CA SER A 59 -5.88 -16.99 -6.43
C SER A 59 -4.47 -17.24 -5.91
N ASN A 60 -4.00 -18.49 -6.04
CA ASN A 60 -2.62 -18.88 -5.69
C ASN A 60 -1.55 -18.34 -6.64
N THR A 61 -1.92 -17.93 -7.84
CA THR A 61 -1.00 -17.37 -8.85
C THR A 61 -0.99 -15.85 -8.85
N GLU A 62 -1.90 -15.21 -8.10
CA GLU A 62 -1.95 -13.76 -7.98
C GLU A 62 -0.72 -13.23 -7.23
N ILE A 63 -0.11 -12.21 -7.82
CA ILE A 63 0.91 -11.36 -7.21
C ILE A 63 0.19 -10.19 -6.56
N THR A 64 0.36 -10.01 -5.26
CA THR A 64 -0.15 -8.84 -4.52
C THR A 64 1.03 -7.94 -4.15
N LEU A 65 0.88 -6.64 -4.35
CA LEU A 65 1.86 -5.65 -3.95
C LEU A 65 1.21 -4.68 -2.98
N TYR A 66 1.78 -4.57 -1.79
CA TYR A 66 1.40 -3.55 -0.81
C TYR A 66 2.50 -2.49 -0.77
N LYS A 67 2.15 -1.24 -1.09
CA LYS A 67 3.08 -0.11 -1.00
C LYS A 67 2.71 0.78 0.17
N ALA A 68 3.69 1.00 1.05
CA ALA A 68 3.59 1.93 2.15
C ALA A 68 4.59 3.08 2.00
N VAL A 69 4.17 4.28 2.41
CA VAL A 69 5.02 5.46 2.59
C VAL A 69 5.12 5.86 4.06
N GLY A 70 4.22 5.34 4.91
CA GLY A 70 4.16 5.59 6.34
C GLY A 70 3.01 6.52 6.69
N THR A 71 2.50 6.38 7.92
CA THR A 71 1.48 7.26 8.48
C THR A 71 1.78 7.52 9.95
N ALA A 72 1.67 8.79 10.37
CA ALA A 72 1.85 9.20 11.76
C ALA A 72 0.87 8.47 12.71
N LEU A 73 -0.25 7.96 12.20
CA LEU A 73 -1.18 7.16 12.99
C LEU A 73 -0.52 5.87 13.51
N ALA A 74 0.29 5.20 12.69
CA ALA A 74 0.97 3.98 13.10
C ALA A 74 2.00 4.27 14.21
N ASP A 75 2.74 5.37 14.09
CA ASP A 75 3.71 5.80 15.09
C ASP A 75 3.02 6.13 16.43
N LEU A 76 1.92 6.89 16.39
CA LEU A 76 1.17 7.27 17.59
C LEU A 76 0.58 6.05 18.30
N VAL A 77 0.00 5.11 17.56
CA VAL A 77 -0.55 3.87 18.12
C VAL A 77 0.57 3.05 18.77
N ALA A 78 1.70 2.86 18.08
CA ALA A 78 2.84 2.15 18.64
C ALA A 78 3.38 2.82 19.91
N ALA A 79 3.53 4.15 19.91
CA ALA A 79 3.98 4.91 21.07
C ALA A 79 3.01 4.78 22.26
N THR A 80 1.71 4.82 21.98
CA THR A 80 0.65 4.65 23.01
C THR A 80 0.72 3.26 23.62
N MET A 81 0.84 2.22 22.81
CA MET A 81 0.97 0.83 23.30
C MET A 81 2.18 0.65 24.21
N VAL A 82 3.33 1.23 23.85
CA VAL A 82 4.53 1.17 24.68
C VAL A 82 4.35 1.94 25.98
N TYR A 83 3.77 3.14 25.91
CA TYR A 83 3.51 3.97 27.08
C TYR A 83 2.56 3.27 28.06
N GLU A 84 1.43 2.75 27.59
CA GLU A 84 0.44 2.05 28.41
C GLU A 84 1.01 0.75 29.02
N ALA A 85 1.86 0.02 28.31
CA ALA A 85 2.51 -1.18 28.83
C ALA A 85 3.62 -0.89 29.86
N SER A 86 4.07 0.36 29.95
CA SER A 86 5.11 0.81 30.88
C SER A 86 4.57 1.44 32.18
N MET A 87 3.26 1.67 32.24
CA MET A 87 2.52 2.12 33.42
C MET A 87 2.10 0.94 34.30
#